data_AF-K1ZPW5-F1
#
_entry.id   AF-K1ZPW5-F1
#
_cell.length_a   1.000
_cell.length_b   1.000
_cell.length_c   1.000
_cell.angle_alpha   90.00
_cell.angle_beta   90.00
_cell.angle_gamma   90.00
#
_symmetry.space_group_name_H-M   'P 1'
#
loop_
_entity.id
_entity.type
_entity.pdbx_description
1 polymer ?
#
loop_
_entity_poly.entity_id
_entity_poly.type
_entity_poly.pdbx_seq_one_letter_code
_entity_poly.pdbx_strand_id
1 'polypeptide(L)'
;MKKAIILAGILLLAGCSAHSPFIAKNTADVTAVSKNRYPAHSNKVLLTPQALPESAKFEVLEKIEVGKVWYGSSKKVAFSLAERARAIGADAVVDYKTWNQPSGFSWFAPHGSGSAIKILDKSSVDLSSIQGEWQ
;
A
#
# COMPACT_ATOMS: atom_id res chain seq x y z
N MET A 1 -42.76 24.40 41.48
CA MET A 1 -41.28 24.36 41.30
C MET A 1 -40.71 22.93 41.32
N LYS A 2 -41.41 21.91 40.78
CA LYS A 2 -40.94 20.51 40.76
C LYS A 2 -40.87 19.90 39.34
N LYS A 3 -41.35 20.60 38.32
CA LYS A 3 -41.42 20.11 36.93
C LYS A 3 -40.18 20.44 36.07
N ALA A 4 -39.32 21.35 36.54
CA ALA A 4 -38.13 21.79 35.81
C ALA A 4 -36.91 20.86 35.97
N ILE A 5 -36.95 19.91 36.90
CA ILE A 5 -35.79 19.03 37.21
C ILE A 5 -35.77 17.79 36.29
N ILE A 6 -36.89 17.44 35.66
CA ILE A 6 -36.98 16.20 34.85
C ILE A 6 -36.40 16.39 33.44
N LEU A 7 -36.30 17.62 32.92
CA LEU A 7 -35.76 17.86 31.57
C LEU A 7 -34.21 17.87 31.50
N ALA A 8 -33.51 17.96 32.64
CA ALA A 8 -32.05 18.05 32.65
C ALA A 8 -31.34 16.68 32.63
N GLY A 9 -32.07 15.57 32.81
CA GLY A 9 -31.46 14.24 32.91
C GLY A 9 -31.18 13.52 31.59
N ILE A 10 -31.76 13.98 30.47
CA ILE A 10 -31.71 13.24 29.19
C ILE A 10 -30.54 13.70 28.28
N LEU A 11 -29.91 14.84 28.57
CA LEU A 11 -28.84 15.38 27.70
C LEU A 11 -27.43 14.78 27.93
N LEU A 12 -27.25 13.90 28.92
CA LEU A 12 -25.93 13.34 29.28
C LEU A 12 -25.58 12.04 28.54
N LEU A 13 -26.41 11.58 27.60
CA LEU A 13 -26.12 10.41 26.76
C LEU A 13 -25.57 10.76 25.36
N ALA A 14 -25.27 12.03 25.08
CA ALA A 14 -24.43 12.40 23.95
C ALA A 14 -22.95 12.07 24.27
N GLY A 15 -22.67 10.80 24.52
CA GLY A 15 -21.32 10.27 24.55
C GLY A 15 -20.68 10.55 23.20
N CYS A 16 -19.60 11.31 23.21
CA CYS A 16 -18.74 11.54 22.07
C CYS A 16 -18.35 10.17 21.46
N SER A 17 -18.99 9.80 20.35
CA SER A 17 -18.57 8.65 19.54
C SER A 17 -17.32 9.03 18.73
N ALA A 18 -16.23 9.39 19.43
CA ALA A 18 -14.97 9.82 18.82
C ALA A 18 -14.03 8.64 18.49
N HIS A 19 -14.43 7.40 18.79
CA HIS A 19 -13.76 6.20 18.31
C HIS A 19 -14.79 5.34 17.58
N SER A 20 -14.93 5.55 16.27
CA SER A 20 -15.50 4.51 15.42
C SER A 20 -14.50 3.36 15.39
N PRO A 21 -14.80 2.17 15.95
CA PRO A 21 -13.91 1.02 15.83
C PRO A 21 -13.81 0.55 14.37
N PHE A 22 -14.65 1.08 13.48
CA PHE A 22 -14.76 0.69 12.08
C PHE A 22 -13.87 1.44 11.10
N ILE A 23 -13.01 2.37 11.53
CA ILE A 23 -12.00 2.93 10.62
C ILE A 23 -10.76 2.03 10.59
N ALA A 24 -10.99 0.77 10.25
CA ALA A 24 -9.99 -0.14 9.77
C ALA A 24 -9.52 0.35 8.39
N LYS A 25 -8.45 1.15 8.35
CA LYS A 25 -7.88 1.67 7.11
C LYS A 25 -6.96 0.64 6.49
N ASN A 26 -7.03 0.48 5.16
CA ASN A 26 -5.98 -0.22 4.42
C ASN A 26 -4.62 0.38 4.82
N THR A 27 -3.67 -0.48 5.13
CA THR A 27 -2.33 -0.07 5.53
C THR A 27 -1.46 0.04 4.30
N ALA A 28 -0.69 1.11 4.22
CA ALA A 28 0.45 1.22 3.33
C ALA A 28 1.64 1.56 4.23
N ASP A 29 2.37 0.54 4.66
CA ASP A 29 3.63 0.74 5.36
C ASP A 29 4.73 0.94 4.32
N VAL A 30 5.60 1.91 4.59
CA VAL A 30 6.62 2.35 3.68
C VAL A 30 7.91 2.57 4.46
N THR A 31 8.93 1.80 4.11
CA THR A 31 10.28 2.04 4.60
C THR A 31 11.09 2.70 3.50
N ALA A 32 11.41 3.98 3.67
CA ALA A 32 12.29 4.69 2.75
C ALA A 32 13.72 4.12 2.83
N VAL A 33 14.27 3.73 1.68
CA VAL A 33 15.62 3.19 1.52
C VAL A 33 16.55 4.23 0.91
N SER A 34 16.06 4.99 -0.08
CA SER A 34 16.83 6.06 -0.71
C SER A 34 16.45 7.45 -0.19
N LYS A 35 17.42 8.37 -0.25
CA LYS A 35 17.22 9.81 -0.05
C LYS A 35 16.82 10.53 -1.34
N ASN A 36 17.01 9.90 -2.50
CA ASN A 36 16.66 10.46 -3.80
C ASN A 36 15.14 10.43 -3.99
N ARG A 37 14.60 11.54 -4.53
CA ARG A 37 13.19 11.66 -4.87
C ARG A 37 13.05 11.84 -6.37
N TYR A 38 12.18 11.04 -6.97
CA TYR A 38 11.83 11.13 -8.38
C TYR A 38 10.43 11.71 -8.54
N PRO A 39 10.14 12.40 -9.65
CA PRO A 39 8.80 12.90 -9.92
C PRO A 39 7.83 11.73 -10.10
N ALA A 40 6.62 11.89 -9.57
CA ALA A 40 5.54 10.95 -9.81
C ALA A 40 5.23 10.83 -11.30
N HIS A 41 4.83 9.64 -11.75
CA HIS A 41 4.43 9.41 -13.15
C HIS A 41 3.21 8.50 -13.28
N SER A 42 2.57 8.55 -14.43
CA SER A 42 1.41 7.71 -14.79
C SER A 42 1.78 6.49 -15.64
N ASN A 43 3.06 6.27 -15.93
CA ASN A 43 3.52 5.12 -16.71
C ASN A 43 3.29 3.80 -15.98
N LYS A 44 3.09 2.72 -16.73
CA LYS A 44 2.93 1.39 -16.16
C LYS A 44 4.17 0.99 -15.35
N VAL A 45 3.94 0.33 -14.22
CA VAL A 45 4.97 -0.20 -13.33
C VAL A 45 4.96 -1.71 -13.44
N LEU A 46 6.14 -2.31 -13.58
CA LEU A 46 6.30 -3.76 -13.57
C LEU A 46 6.30 -4.26 -12.12
N LEU A 47 5.41 -5.17 -11.76
CA LEU A 47 5.44 -5.91 -10.51
C LEU A 47 5.99 -7.30 -10.80
N THR A 48 7.17 -7.61 -10.26
CA THR A 48 7.82 -8.90 -10.49
C THR A 48 8.22 -9.56 -9.17
N PRO A 49 7.93 -10.87 -9.00
CA PRO A 49 8.44 -11.64 -7.87
C PRO A 49 9.93 -11.97 -8.02
N GLN A 50 10.50 -11.76 -9.21
CA GLN A 50 11.90 -12.06 -9.51
C GLN A 50 12.79 -10.88 -9.11
N ALA A 51 13.99 -11.20 -8.65
CA ALA A 51 15.05 -10.21 -8.52
C ALA A 51 15.49 -9.75 -9.92
N LEU A 52 15.90 -8.48 -10.04
CA LEU A 52 16.51 -8.00 -11.27
C LEU A 52 17.87 -8.68 -11.51
N PRO A 53 18.28 -8.86 -12.78
CA PRO A 53 19.62 -9.35 -13.10
C PRO A 53 20.69 -8.42 -12.52
N GLU A 54 21.82 -8.96 -12.08
CA GLU A 54 22.91 -8.17 -11.45
C GLU A 54 23.50 -7.10 -12.38
N SER A 55 23.32 -7.25 -13.70
CA SER A 55 23.70 -6.25 -14.70
C SER A 55 22.83 -4.99 -14.67
N ALA A 56 21.69 -5.03 -13.98
CA ALA A 56 20.76 -3.93 -13.84
C ALA A 56 21.31 -2.84 -12.91
N LYS A 57 21.45 -1.62 -13.42
CA LYS A 57 21.69 -0.45 -12.56
C LYS A 57 20.35 0.10 -12.08
N PHE A 58 19.96 -0.32 -10.88
CA PHE A 58 18.75 0.16 -10.21
C PHE A 58 19.07 0.75 -8.84
N GLU A 59 18.18 1.62 -8.39
CA GLU A 59 18.18 2.21 -7.06
C GLU A 59 16.89 1.82 -6.36
N VAL A 60 16.99 1.29 -5.13
CA VAL A 60 15.82 0.99 -4.31
C VAL A 60 15.35 2.26 -3.61
N LEU A 61 14.14 2.70 -3.94
CA LEU A 61 13.56 3.92 -3.36
C LEU A 61 12.93 3.62 -2.01
N GLU A 62 11.96 2.72 -2.00
CA GLU A 62 11.16 2.39 -0.81
C GLU A 62 10.80 0.91 -0.81
N LYS A 63 10.70 0.30 0.36
CA LYS A 63 9.98 -0.97 0.55
C LYS A 63 8.54 -0.65 0.88
N ILE A 64 7.62 -1.12 0.06
CA ILE A 64 6.19 -0.86 0.19
C ILE A 64 5.50 -2.14 0.63
N GLU A 65 4.69 -2.04 1.67
CA GLU A 65 3.78 -3.09 2.09
C GLU A 65 2.35 -2.54 2.09
N VAL A 66 1.48 -3.16 1.31
CA VAL A 66 0.06 -2.79 1.23
C VAL A 66 -0.78 -3.92 1.78
N GLY A 67 -1.60 -3.60 2.79
CA GLY A 67 -2.52 -4.51 3.43
C GLY A 67 -3.96 -4.03 3.32
N LYS A 68 -4.88 -4.97 3.14
CA LYS A 68 -6.30 -4.69 3.31
C LYS A 68 -6.77 -5.09 4.68
N VAL A 69 -7.79 -4.41 5.19
CA VAL A 69 -8.43 -4.80 6.45
C VAL A 69 -9.68 -5.64 6.24
N TRP A 70 -10.19 -5.69 5.00
CA TRP A 70 -11.34 -6.49 4.64
C TRP A 70 -11.01 -7.48 3.53
N TYR A 71 -11.87 -8.47 3.33
CA TYR A 71 -11.78 -9.40 2.20
C TYR A 71 -11.68 -8.65 0.87
N GLY A 72 -10.92 -9.20 -0.07
CA GLY A 72 -10.77 -8.61 -1.38
C GLY A 72 -9.89 -9.42 -2.30
N SER A 73 -9.64 -8.86 -3.49
CA SER A 73 -8.76 -9.46 -4.49
C SER A 73 -7.33 -8.96 -4.33
N SER A 74 -6.36 -9.87 -4.48
CA SER A 74 -4.93 -9.58 -4.62
C SER A 74 -4.64 -8.60 -5.77
N LYS A 75 -5.48 -8.56 -6.81
CA LYS A 75 -5.34 -7.60 -7.91
C LYS A 75 -5.47 -6.15 -7.45
N LYS A 76 -6.33 -5.87 -6.47
CA LYS A 76 -6.46 -4.53 -5.89
C LYS A 76 -5.23 -4.18 -5.04
N VAL A 77 -4.55 -5.16 -4.44
CA VAL A 77 -3.30 -4.95 -3.71
C VAL A 77 -2.17 -4.64 -4.70
N ALA A 78 -2.07 -5.41 -5.79
CA ALA A 78 -1.14 -5.15 -6.90
C ALA A 78 -1.31 -3.72 -7.45
N PHE A 79 -2.55 -3.32 -7.71
CA PHE A 79 -2.87 -1.97 -8.17
C PHE A 79 -2.44 -0.90 -7.14
N SER A 80 -2.74 -1.07 -5.86
CA SER A 80 -2.32 -0.11 -4.82
C SER A 80 -0.80 -0.02 -4.66
N LEU A 81 -0.07 -1.13 -4.83
CA LEU A 81 1.39 -1.14 -4.88
C LEU A 81 1.91 -0.34 -6.09
N ALA A 82 1.31 -0.55 -7.26
CA ALA A 82 1.67 0.17 -8.49
C ALA A 82 1.41 1.68 -8.37
N GLU A 83 0.25 2.08 -7.84
CA GLU A 83 -0.09 3.49 -7.57
C GLU A 83 0.95 4.14 -6.65
N ARG A 84 1.35 3.43 -5.58
CA ARG A 84 2.37 3.95 -4.66
C ARG A 84 3.73 4.07 -5.33
N ALA A 85 4.15 3.05 -6.09
CA ALA A 85 5.38 3.07 -6.87
C ALA A 85 5.40 4.25 -7.87
N ARG A 86 4.28 4.49 -8.56
CA ARG A 86 4.08 5.63 -9.45
C ARG A 86 4.18 6.97 -8.74
N ALA A 87 3.63 7.08 -7.54
CA ALA A 87 3.68 8.32 -6.74
C ALA A 87 5.11 8.70 -6.31
N ILE A 88 6.00 7.73 -6.18
CA ILE A 88 7.43 7.95 -5.82
C ILE A 88 8.36 7.95 -7.03
N GLY A 89 7.80 7.77 -8.24
CA GLY A 89 8.55 7.77 -9.49
C GLY A 89 9.32 6.48 -9.77
N ALA A 90 8.97 5.35 -9.14
CA ALA A 90 9.58 4.04 -9.36
C ALA A 90 9.10 3.41 -10.68
N ASP A 91 10.01 2.78 -11.40
CA ASP A 91 9.73 2.12 -12.69
C ASP A 91 9.26 0.67 -12.51
N ALA A 92 9.69 0.01 -11.44
CA ALA A 92 9.32 -1.37 -11.14
C ALA A 92 9.23 -1.62 -9.62
N VAL A 93 8.53 -2.69 -9.26
CA VAL A 93 8.46 -3.26 -7.91
C VAL A 93 9.00 -4.69 -7.99
N VAL A 94 10.14 -4.92 -7.34
CA VAL A 94 10.80 -6.23 -7.27
C VAL A 94 10.46 -6.95 -5.97
N ASP A 95 10.76 -8.24 -5.91
CA ASP A 95 10.41 -9.10 -4.78
C ASP A 95 8.90 -9.05 -4.45
N TYR A 96 8.07 -8.85 -5.47
CA TYR A 96 6.63 -8.78 -5.32
C TYR A 96 6.08 -10.09 -4.75
N LYS A 97 5.43 -9.99 -3.59
CA LYS A 97 4.80 -11.12 -2.94
C LYS A 97 3.40 -10.73 -2.49
N THR A 98 2.47 -11.68 -2.58
CA THR A 98 1.15 -11.55 -1.98
C THR A 98 0.90 -12.72 -1.05
N TRP A 99 0.30 -12.43 0.09
CA TRP A 99 -0.15 -13.44 1.04
C TRP A 99 -1.48 -12.99 1.62
N ASN A 100 -2.12 -13.89 2.36
CA ASN A 100 -3.29 -13.55 3.14
C ASN A 100 -2.97 -13.71 4.61
N GLN A 101 -3.38 -12.74 5.42
CA GLN A 101 -3.22 -12.82 6.87
C GLN A 101 -4.49 -12.35 7.57
N PRO A 102 -4.73 -12.81 8.81
CA PRO A 102 -5.81 -12.28 9.62
C PRO A 102 -5.54 -10.81 9.93
N SER A 103 -6.56 -9.99 9.73
CA SER A 103 -6.62 -8.58 10.08
C SER A 103 -7.81 -8.38 11.03
N GLY A 104 -7.91 -7.20 11.65
CA GLY A 104 -8.93 -6.93 12.68
C GLY A 104 -10.38 -7.25 12.27
N PHE A 105 -10.67 -7.32 10.97
CA PHE A 105 -12.01 -7.57 10.45
C PHE A 105 -12.10 -8.69 9.38
N SER A 106 -11.00 -9.36 9.05
CA SER A 106 -10.98 -10.43 8.05
C SER A 106 -9.96 -11.48 8.40
N TRP A 107 -10.35 -12.75 8.43
CA TRP A 107 -9.45 -13.89 8.65
C TRP A 107 -8.58 -14.22 7.43
N PHE A 108 -8.89 -13.62 6.28
CA PHE A 108 -8.21 -13.83 5.01
C PHE A 108 -8.12 -12.50 4.24
N ALA A 109 -7.43 -11.53 4.82
CA ALA A 109 -7.22 -10.26 4.15
C ALA A 109 -6.03 -10.35 3.21
N PRO A 110 -6.13 -9.85 1.97
CA PRO A 110 -5.00 -9.86 1.03
C PRO A 110 -4.00 -8.76 1.39
N HIS A 111 -2.75 -9.17 1.48
CA HIS A 111 -1.58 -8.32 1.67
C HIS A 111 -0.60 -8.51 0.53
N GLY A 112 0.24 -7.52 0.31
CA GLY A 112 1.32 -7.62 -0.64
C GLY A 112 2.46 -6.68 -0.30
N SER A 113 3.67 -7.10 -0.63
CA SER A 113 4.87 -6.31 -0.43
C SER A 113 5.75 -6.35 -1.66
N GLY A 114 6.64 -5.38 -1.74
CA GLY A 114 7.71 -5.35 -2.72
C GLY A 114 8.62 -4.15 -2.51
N SER A 115 9.78 -4.20 -3.16
CA SER A 115 10.74 -3.09 -3.16
C SER A 115 10.53 -2.28 -4.42
N ALA A 116 10.13 -1.02 -4.28
CA ALA A 116 10.01 -0.11 -5.40
C ALA A 116 11.38 0.44 -5.80
N ILE A 117 11.68 0.30 -7.08
CA ILE A 117 12.98 0.59 -7.64
C ILE A 117 12.89 1.58 -8.80
N LYS A 118 13.92 2.39 -8.93
CA LYS A 118 14.17 3.24 -10.08
C LYS A 118 15.27 2.63 -10.94
N ILE A 119 15.05 2.59 -12.24
CA ILE A 119 16.08 2.12 -13.17
C ILE A 119 16.87 3.33 -13.62
N LEU A 120 18.16 3.37 -13.23
CA LEU A 120 19.05 4.46 -13.59
C LEU A 120 19.50 4.33 -15.05
N ASP A 121 19.71 3.10 -15.51
CA ASP A 121 20.13 2.79 -16.88
C ASP A 121 19.11 1.90 -17.58
N LYS A 122 18.21 2.53 -18.34
CA LYS A 122 17.16 1.84 -19.11
C LYS A 122 17.71 0.94 -20.23
N SER A 123 18.97 1.14 -20.64
CA SER A 123 19.61 0.29 -21.65
C SER A 123 20.18 -1.00 -21.06
N SER A 124 20.36 -1.05 -19.74
CA SER A 124 20.93 -2.19 -19.03
C SER A 124 19.93 -3.31 -18.71
N VAL A 125 18.62 -3.03 -18.81
CA VAL A 125 17.56 -3.97 -18.44
C VAL A 125 16.40 -3.90 -19.43
N ASP A 126 16.08 -5.04 -20.04
CA ASP A 126 14.81 -5.21 -20.72
C ASP A 126 13.75 -5.73 -19.74
N LEU A 127 12.95 -4.81 -19.20
CA LEU A 127 11.84 -5.16 -18.30
C LEU A 127 10.76 -6.02 -18.97
N SER A 128 10.69 -6.02 -20.30
CA SER A 128 9.71 -6.84 -21.01
C SER A 128 10.08 -8.32 -21.06
N SER A 129 11.37 -8.64 -20.84
CA SER A 129 11.85 -10.02 -20.71
C SER A 129 11.58 -10.64 -19.33
N ILE A 130 11.23 -9.82 -18.34
CA ILE A 130 11.06 -10.25 -16.95
C ILE A 130 9.62 -10.72 -16.72
N GLN A 131 9.48 -11.88 -16.06
CA GLN A 131 8.17 -12.38 -15.69
C GLN A 131 7.55 -11.49 -14.60
N GLY A 132 6.38 -10.92 -14.88
CA GLY A 132 5.68 -10.04 -13.96
C GLY A 132 4.35 -9.55 -14.50
N GLU A 133 3.68 -8.73 -13.71
CA GLU A 133 2.43 -8.07 -14.08
C GLU A 133 2.67 -6.57 -14.27
N TRP A 134 2.20 -6.02 -15.38
CA TRP A 134 2.26 -4.59 -15.66
C TRP A 134 0.97 -3.90 -15.20
N GLN A 135 1.09 -2.94 -14.27
CA GLN A 135 -0.02 -2.21 -13.64
C GLN A 135 0.09 -0.69 -13.80
#